data_AF-A0A081PF95-F1
#
_entry.id   AF-A0A081PF95-F1
#
_cell.length_a   1.000
_cell.length_b   1.000
_cell.length_c   1.000
_cell.angle_alpha   90.00
_cell.angle_beta   90.00
_cell.angle_gamma   90.00
#
_symmetry.space_group_name_H-M   'P 1'
#
loop_
_entity.id
_entity.type
_entity.pdbx_description
1 polymer ?
#
loop_
_entity_poly.entity_id
_entity_poly.type
_entity_poly.pdbx_seq_one_letter_code
_entity_poly.pdbx_strand_id
1 'polypeptide(L)'
;MKYFKIIVFCFLIASVLSLLGVFVLQSTGLIGKADSDFRNLPYGIAIGINFFFFLSSFTILLNLKEKVRDNNTYKAMSFFLLPAIFVVFLLLGSWNQPWPGILFCVPYFIVLFIFFLRSKNTTQGLL
;
A
#
# COMPACT_ATOMS: atom_id res chain seq x y z
N MET A 1 2.64 -20.53 2.95
CA MET A 1 2.50 -19.26 3.72
C MET A 1 3.42 -18.10 3.27
N LYS A 2 4.36 -18.26 2.30
CA LYS A 2 5.32 -17.21 1.89
C LYS A 2 4.66 -15.87 1.49
N TYR A 3 3.60 -15.91 0.67
CA TYR A 3 2.89 -14.71 0.20
C TYR A 3 2.11 -13.99 1.32
N PHE A 4 1.57 -14.73 2.28
CA PHE A 4 0.91 -14.12 3.43
C PHE A 4 1.89 -13.31 4.28
N LYS A 5 3.11 -13.83 4.50
CA LYS A 5 4.19 -13.07 5.17
C LYS A 5 4.53 -11.77 4.44
N ILE A 6 4.53 -11.79 3.10
CA ILE A 6 4.77 -10.60 2.27
C ILE A 6 3.69 -9.54 2.52
N ILE A 7 2.41 -9.94 2.48
CA ILE A 7 1.27 -9.03 2.67
C ILE A 7 1.31 -8.38 4.06
N VAL A 8 1.53 -9.18 5.12
CA VAL A 8 1.60 -8.68 6.49
C VAL A 8 2.80 -7.75 6.70
N PHE A 9 3.98 -8.10 6.17
CA PHE A 9 5.18 -7.27 6.29
C PHE A 9 5.04 -5.94 5.55
N CYS A 10 4.43 -5.96 4.36
CA CYS A 10 4.11 -4.76 3.59
C CYS A 10 3.19 -3.82 4.38
N PHE A 11 2.14 -4.37 5.00
CA PHE A 11 1.22 -3.60 5.83
C PHE A 11 1.88 -2.97 7.06
N LEU A 12 2.72 -3.72 7.78
CA LEU A 12 3.41 -3.18 8.95
C LEU A 12 4.32 -2.00 8.59
N ILE A 13 5.15 -2.15 7.54
CA ILE A 13 6.05 -1.07 7.11
C ILE A 13 5.27 0.15 6.64
N ALA A 14 4.26 -0.04 5.79
CA ALA A 14 3.48 1.07 5.26
C ALA A 14 2.68 1.80 6.36
N SER A 15 2.16 1.06 7.35
CA SER A 15 1.47 1.64 8.50
C SER A 15 2.42 2.52 9.33
N VAL A 16 3.62 2.03 9.63
CA VAL A 16 4.63 2.81 10.39
C VAL A 16 5.02 4.08 9.61
N LEU A 17 5.32 3.96 8.31
CA LEU A 17 5.70 5.10 7.49
C LEU A 17 4.57 6.13 7.33
N SER A 18 3.33 5.67 7.21
CA SER A 18 2.17 6.56 7.12
C SER A 18 1.91 7.29 8.43
N LEU A 19 1.99 6.60 9.57
CA LEU A 19 1.81 7.23 10.88
C LEU A 19 2.91 8.25 11.17
N LEU A 20 4.16 7.95 10.82
CA LEU A 20 5.27 8.91 10.89
C LEU A 20 5.02 10.13 9.99
N GLY A 21 4.53 9.92 8.77
CA GLY A 21 4.16 11.00 7.85
C GLY A 21 3.08 11.92 8.43
N VAL A 22 2.01 11.36 9.00
CA VAL A 22 0.96 12.15 9.68
C VAL A 22 1.54 12.92 10.86
N PHE A 23 2.39 12.29 11.67
CA PHE A 23 3.03 12.93 12.82
C PHE A 23 3.88 14.14 12.40
N VAL A 24 4.70 14.00 11.36
CA VAL A 24 5.52 15.10 10.83
C VAL A 24 4.64 16.23 10.28
N LEU A 25 3.57 15.91 9.54
CA LEU A 25 2.66 16.92 8.98
C LEU A 25 1.87 17.67 10.06
N GLN A 26 1.53 17.00 11.18
CA GLN A 26 0.93 17.66 12.33
C GLN A 26 1.93 18.52 13.10
N SER A 27 3.16 18.02 13.34
CA SER A 27 4.18 18.76 14.11
C SER A 27 4.68 20.02 13.40
N THR A 28 4.64 20.00 12.06
CA THR A 28 4.95 21.16 11.20
C THR A 28 3.77 22.12 11.01
N GLY A 29 2.60 21.81 11.58
CA GLY A 29 1.40 22.66 11.48
C GLY A 29 0.76 22.70 10.08
N LEU A 30 1.17 21.82 9.18
CA LEU A 30 0.63 21.69 7.82
C LEU A 30 -0.77 21.06 7.79
N ILE A 31 -1.11 20.25 8.80
CA ILE A 31 -2.44 19.64 8.96
C ILE A 31 -2.91 19.87 10.40
N GLY A 32 -3.96 20.69 10.57
CA GLY A 32 -4.76 20.87 11.79
C GLY A 32 -3.98 21.12 13.09
N LYS A 33 -4.06 22.33 13.67
CA LYS A 33 -3.53 22.56 15.03
C LYS A 33 -4.21 21.62 16.03
N ALA A 34 -3.41 21.12 16.96
CA ALA A 34 -3.71 20.10 17.96
C ALA A 34 -4.87 20.42 18.96
N ASP A 35 -5.60 21.50 18.74
CA ASP A 35 -6.58 22.08 19.67
C ASP A 35 -8.04 21.86 19.22
N SER A 36 -8.30 20.98 18.25
CA SER A 36 -9.67 20.66 17.78
C SER A 36 -10.04 19.20 17.99
N ASP A 37 -11.35 18.93 18.16
CA ASP A 37 -11.96 17.61 18.37
C ASP A 37 -11.61 16.56 17.28
N PHE A 38 -11.00 16.98 16.18
CA PHE A 38 -10.58 16.13 15.06
C PHE A 38 -9.06 15.87 15.00
N ARG A 39 -8.30 16.13 16.06
CA ARG A 39 -6.83 15.91 16.11
C ARG A 39 -6.41 14.50 15.68
N ASN A 40 -7.22 13.49 15.97
CA ASN A 40 -6.90 12.10 15.63
C ASN A 40 -7.45 11.64 14.27
N LEU A 41 -8.26 12.46 13.61
CA LEU A 41 -8.89 12.13 12.33
C LEU A 41 -7.85 11.83 11.23
N PRO A 42 -6.75 12.59 11.08
CA PRO A 42 -5.72 12.27 10.08
C PRO A 42 -5.05 10.91 10.30
N TYR A 43 -4.81 10.51 11.56
CA TYR A 43 -4.28 9.19 11.88
C TYR A 43 -5.29 8.09 11.53
N GLY A 44 -6.58 8.30 11.87
CA GLY A 44 -7.65 7.37 11.52
C GLY A 44 -7.77 7.15 10.01
N ILE A 45 -7.71 8.24 9.22
CA ILE A 45 -7.71 8.17 7.75
C ILE A 45 -6.48 7.42 7.24
N ALA A 46 -5.28 7.72 7.76
CA ALA A 46 -4.06 7.03 7.36
C ALA A 46 -4.08 5.52 7.68
N ILE A 47 -4.63 5.13 8.83
CA ILE A 47 -4.84 3.72 9.20
C ILE A 47 -5.85 3.06 8.25
N GLY A 48 -6.97 3.73 7.99
CA GLY A 48 -8.00 3.23 7.07
C GLY A 48 -7.45 2.99 5.66
N ILE A 49 -6.72 3.95 5.11
CA ILE A 49 -6.07 3.82 3.79
C ILE A 49 -5.10 2.64 3.77
N ASN A 50 -4.22 2.50 4.77
CA ASN A 50 -3.30 1.36 4.84
C ASN A 50 -4.03 0.01 4.95
N PHE A 51 -5.15 -0.02 5.68
CA PHE A 51 -5.97 -1.22 5.81
C PHE A 51 -6.61 -1.62 4.47
N PHE A 52 -7.12 -0.66 3.70
CA PHE A 52 -7.61 -0.93 2.35
C PHE A 52 -6.50 -1.46 1.44
N PHE A 53 -5.30 -0.88 1.51
CA PHE A 53 -4.15 -1.38 0.77
C PHE A 53 -3.78 -2.81 1.18
N PHE A 54 -3.75 -3.12 2.48
CA PHE A 54 -3.54 -4.47 2.99
C PHE A 54 -4.56 -5.48 2.44
N LEU A 55 -5.85 -5.15 2.51
CA LEU A 55 -6.91 -5.98 1.94
C LEU A 55 -6.72 -6.16 0.44
N SER A 56 -6.36 -5.08 -0.27
CA SER A 56 -6.17 -5.12 -1.71
C SER A 56 -5.03 -6.05 -2.13
N SER A 57 -3.98 -6.15 -1.31
CA SER A 57 -2.84 -7.04 -1.56
C SER A 57 -3.13 -8.52 -1.32
N PHE A 58 -4.33 -8.89 -0.83
CA PHE A 58 -4.72 -10.30 -0.82
C PHE A 58 -4.81 -10.90 -2.23
N THR A 59 -4.94 -10.08 -3.28
CA THR A 59 -4.85 -10.56 -4.66
C THR A 59 -3.52 -11.24 -4.97
N ILE A 60 -2.46 -10.96 -4.22
CA ILE A 60 -1.16 -11.65 -4.33
C ILE A 60 -1.31 -13.16 -4.07
N LEU A 61 -2.29 -13.58 -3.27
CA LEU A 61 -2.56 -15.00 -3.02
C LEU A 61 -3.01 -15.75 -4.29
N LEU A 62 -3.43 -15.05 -5.35
CA LEU A 62 -3.72 -15.66 -6.65
C LEU A 62 -2.47 -16.34 -7.26
N ASN A 63 -1.26 -15.93 -6.88
CA ASN A 63 0.00 -16.60 -7.25
C ASN A 63 0.18 -18.00 -6.65
N LEU A 64 -0.76 -18.46 -5.81
CA LEU A 64 -0.83 -19.87 -5.42
C LEU A 64 -1.28 -20.76 -6.59
N LYS A 65 -1.97 -20.21 -7.60
CA LYS A 65 -2.31 -20.92 -8.83
C LYS A 65 -1.16 -20.83 -9.83
N GLU A 66 -0.75 -21.97 -10.38
CA GLU A 66 0.41 -22.06 -11.30
C GLU A 66 0.23 -21.19 -12.55
N LYS A 67 -0.98 -21.20 -13.15
CA LYS A 67 -1.33 -20.35 -14.30
C LYS A 67 -1.05 -18.86 -14.09
N VAL A 68 -1.20 -18.38 -12.84
CA VAL A 68 -0.97 -16.98 -12.47
C VAL A 68 0.51 -16.75 -12.13
N ARG A 69 1.14 -17.71 -11.44
CA ARG A 69 2.54 -17.66 -11.02
C ARG A 69 3.51 -17.61 -12.19
N ASP A 70 3.24 -18.40 -13.22
CA ASP A 70 4.19 -18.66 -14.31
C ASP A 70 4.07 -17.59 -15.42
N ASN A 71 2.95 -16.87 -15.47
CA ASN A 71 2.77 -15.74 -16.37
C ASN A 71 3.09 -14.41 -15.65
N ASN A 72 4.15 -13.75 -16.10
CA ASN A 72 4.64 -12.52 -15.49
C ASN A 72 3.59 -11.38 -15.49
N THR A 73 2.71 -11.32 -16.49
CA THR A 73 1.64 -10.32 -16.57
C THR A 73 0.58 -10.56 -15.51
N TYR A 74 0.08 -11.80 -15.39
CA TYR A 74 -0.89 -12.14 -14.34
C TYR A 74 -0.31 -12.00 -12.94
N LYS A 75 0.96 -12.34 -12.76
CA LYS A 75 1.72 -12.09 -11.53
C LYS A 75 1.79 -10.60 -11.22
N ALA A 76 2.16 -9.73 -12.17
CA ALA A 76 2.18 -8.29 -11.95
C ALA A 76 0.78 -7.74 -11.60
N MET A 77 -0.26 -8.17 -12.32
CA MET A 77 -1.64 -7.78 -12.03
C MET A 77 -2.06 -8.16 -10.61
N SER A 78 -1.70 -9.35 -10.14
CA SER A 78 -2.03 -9.79 -8.78
C SER A 78 -1.35 -8.96 -7.68
N PHE A 79 -0.22 -8.31 -7.98
CA PHE A 79 0.51 -7.45 -7.04
C PHE A 79 0.06 -5.99 -7.07
N PHE A 80 -0.31 -5.45 -8.23
CA PHE A 80 -0.49 -4.00 -8.39
C PHE A 80 -1.88 -3.57 -8.84
N LEU A 81 -2.67 -4.43 -9.49
CA LEU A 81 -3.92 -4.01 -10.12
C LEU A 81 -4.90 -3.42 -9.10
N LEU A 82 -5.23 -4.18 -8.06
CA LEU A 82 -6.20 -3.75 -7.06
C LEU A 82 -5.68 -2.59 -6.20
N PRO A 83 -4.42 -2.60 -5.69
CA PRO A 83 -3.81 -1.43 -5.09
C PRO A 83 -3.85 -0.17 -5.99
N ALA A 84 -3.57 -0.31 -7.29
CA ALA A 84 -3.55 0.83 -8.22
C ALA A 84 -4.95 1.39 -8.46
N ILE A 85 -5.96 0.52 -8.59
CA ILE A 85 -7.36 0.93 -8.66
C ILE A 85 -7.74 1.75 -7.41
N PHE A 86 -7.32 1.33 -6.21
CA PHE A 86 -7.56 2.10 -4.99
C PHE A 86 -6.89 3.48 -5.01
N VAL A 87 -5.67 3.61 -5.54
CA VAL A 87 -5.02 4.92 -5.72
C VAL A 87 -5.85 5.81 -6.64
N VAL A 88 -6.32 5.26 -7.77
CA VAL A 88 -7.17 6.00 -8.72
C VAL A 88 -8.47 6.45 -8.05
N PHE A 89 -9.12 5.59 -7.27
CA PHE A 89 -10.30 5.97 -6.48
C PHE A 89 -10.00 7.09 -5.48
N LEU A 90 -8.89 7.00 -4.75
CA LEU A 90 -8.49 8.05 -3.81
C LEU A 90 -8.21 9.38 -4.53
N LEU A 91 -7.51 9.35 -5.67
CA LEU A 91 -7.25 10.51 -6.51
C LEU A 91 -8.54 11.20 -6.96
N LEU A 92 -9.51 10.42 -7.47
CA LEU A 92 -10.80 10.93 -7.91
C LEU A 92 -11.63 11.49 -6.75
N GLY A 93 -11.55 10.86 -5.57
CA GLY A 93 -12.26 11.31 -4.37
C GLY A 93 -11.64 12.53 -3.68
N SER A 94 -10.36 12.83 -3.93
CA SER A 94 -9.60 13.92 -3.29
C SER A 94 -9.31 15.08 -4.24
N TRP A 95 -10.26 15.37 -5.16
CA TRP A 95 -10.17 16.32 -6.27
C TRP A 95 -9.53 17.69 -5.91
N ASN A 96 -9.77 18.21 -4.70
CA ASN A 96 -9.27 19.53 -4.29
C ASN A 96 -7.82 19.53 -3.79
N GLN A 97 -7.34 18.43 -3.19
CA GLN A 97 -5.98 18.28 -2.67
C GLN A 97 -5.54 16.81 -2.74
N PRO A 98 -5.17 16.31 -3.94
CA PRO A 98 -4.86 14.88 -4.13
C PRO A 98 -3.48 14.48 -3.58
N TRP A 99 -2.56 15.44 -3.46
CA TRP A 99 -1.16 15.23 -3.13
C TRP A 99 -0.90 14.46 -1.82
N PRO A 100 -1.60 14.73 -0.70
CA PRO A 100 -1.40 13.98 0.53
C PRO A 100 -1.77 12.51 0.35
N GLY A 101 -2.88 12.21 -0.32
CA GLY A 101 -3.34 10.85 -0.58
C GLY A 101 -2.35 10.03 -1.41
N ILE A 102 -1.79 10.63 -2.47
CA ILE A 102 -0.77 9.99 -3.31
C ILE A 102 0.49 9.67 -2.51
N LEU A 103 0.98 10.63 -1.71
CA LEU A 103 2.20 10.46 -0.92
C LEU A 103 2.07 9.33 0.11
N PHE A 104 0.89 9.13 0.70
CA PHE A 104 0.63 7.99 1.59
C PHE A 104 0.70 6.63 0.88
N CYS A 105 0.41 6.58 -0.42
CA CYS A 105 0.44 5.34 -1.20
C CYS A 105 1.86 4.94 -1.61
N VAL A 106 2.76 5.91 -1.82
CA VAL A 106 4.11 5.67 -2.36
C VAL A 106 4.90 4.61 -1.57
N PRO A 107 4.99 4.67 -0.21
CA PRO A 107 5.69 3.66 0.56
C PRO A 107 5.15 2.24 0.34
N TYR A 108 3.83 2.11 0.20
CA TYR A 108 3.18 0.83 -0.04
C TYR A 108 3.59 0.22 -1.38
N PHE A 109 3.57 1.04 -2.45
CA PHE A 109 3.97 0.59 -3.78
C PHE A 109 5.45 0.25 -3.88
N ILE A 110 6.33 1.00 -3.21
CA ILE A 110 7.77 0.68 -3.17
C ILE A 110 7.98 -0.71 -2.56
N VAL A 111 7.35 -0.97 -1.42
CA VAL A 111 7.50 -2.27 -0.73
C VAL A 111 6.89 -3.41 -1.57
N LEU A 112 5.71 -3.21 -2.16
CA LEU A 112 5.12 -4.16 -3.11
C LEU A 112 6.03 -4.45 -4.31
N PHE A 113 6.67 -3.42 -4.86
CA PHE A 113 7.58 -3.54 -5.99
C PHE A 113 8.82 -4.38 -5.65
N ILE A 114 9.43 -4.13 -4.49
CA ILE A 114 10.55 -4.95 -3.98
C ILE A 114 10.12 -6.42 -3.87
N PHE A 115 8.93 -6.69 -3.32
CA PHE A 115 8.42 -8.05 -3.18
C PHE A 115 8.08 -8.71 -4.52
N PHE A 116 7.58 -7.96 -5.49
CA PHE A 116 7.34 -8.44 -6.85
C PHE A 116 8.67 -8.88 -7.50
N LEU A 117 9.71 -8.03 -7.45
CA LEU A 117 11.04 -8.36 -7.98
C LEU A 117 11.63 -9.61 -7.30
N ARG A 118 11.55 -9.69 -5.97
CA ARG A 118 12.02 -10.87 -5.22
C ARG A 118 11.25 -12.14 -5.60
N SER A 119 9.95 -12.02 -5.86
CA SER A 119 9.11 -13.12 -6.32
C SER A 119 9.48 -13.57 -7.72
N LYS A 120 9.91 -12.67 -8.61
CA LYS A 120 10.41 -13.00 -9.95
C LYS A 120 11.73 -13.76 -9.90
N ASN A 121 12.69 -13.31 -9.08
CA ASN A 121 14.00 -13.96 -8.97
C ASN A 121 13.92 -15.37 -8.37
N THR A 122 12.94 -15.66 -7.51
CA THR A 122 12.73 -17.04 -7.00
C THR A 122 12.29 -17.99 -8.12
N THR A 123 11.55 -17.49 -9.13
CA THR A 123 11.06 -18.32 -10.25
C THR A 123 12.15 -18.60 -11.27
N GLN A 124 13.18 -17.75 -11.39
CA GLN A 124 14.29 -17.93 -12.33
C GLN A 124 15.42 -18.85 -11.82
N GLY A 125 15.51 -19.13 -10.52
CA GLY A 125 16.52 -20.04 -9.95
C GLY A 125 16.11 -21.54 -9.94
N LEU A 126 15.03 -21.89 -10.63
CA LEU A 126 14.47 -23.26 -10.70
C LEU A 126 14.38 -23.78 -12.15
N LEU A 127 15.04 -23.08 -13.09
CA LEU A 127 15.32 -23.50 -14.46
C LEU A 127 16.83 -23.63 -14.62
#